data_AF-A0A935T3S4-F1
#
_entry.id   AF-A0A935T3S4-F1
#
_cell.length_a   1.000
_cell.length_b   1.000
_cell.length_c   1.000
_cell.angle_alpha   90.00
_cell.angle_beta   90.00
_cell.angle_gamma   90.00
#
_symmetry.space_group_name_H-M   'P 1'
#
loop_
_entity.id
_entity.type
_entity.pdbx_description
1 polymer ?
#
loop_
_entity_poly.entity_id
_entity_poly.type
_entity_poly.pdbx_seq_one_letter_code
_entity_poly.pdbx_strand_id
1 'polypeptide(L)'
;MTLVVVRTGTWLYDGSVDMPVDIIGLDYDFWYQIGKADDQLEPGEEPEALSPEGFLYYVRFRLAGDPTEPTWVDSPGRSSVDAAMRDAQGKAPSAISWK
;
A
#
# COMPACT_ATOMS: atom_id res chain seq x y z
N MET A 1 2.80 12.82 -8.20
CA MET A 1 2.83 11.66 -7.29
C MET A 1 2.32 12.19 -5.98
N THR A 2 1.13 11.77 -5.61
CA THR A 2 0.45 12.22 -4.40
C THR A 2 0.21 11.00 -3.52
N LEU A 3 0.81 10.98 -2.34
CA LEU A 3 0.51 10.01 -1.31
C LEU A 3 -0.60 10.52 -0.39
N VAL A 4 -1.65 9.71 -0.24
CA VAL A 4 -2.74 9.99 0.69
C VAL A 4 -2.87 8.82 1.65
N VAL A 5 -2.81 9.06 2.96
CA VAL A 5 -3.15 8.04 3.96
C VAL A 5 -4.68 7.94 4.05
N VAL A 6 -5.22 6.78 3.70
CA VAL A 6 -6.67 6.54 3.61
C VAL A 6 -7.22 5.85 4.85
N ARG A 7 -6.44 4.92 5.43
CA ARG A 7 -6.76 4.25 6.69
C ARG A 7 -5.48 3.99 7.48
N THR A 8 -5.61 4.02 8.80
CA THR A 8 -4.52 3.66 9.73
C THR A 8 -5.01 2.57 10.65
N GLY A 9 -4.10 1.70 11.08
CA GLY A 9 -4.39 0.62 12.00
C GLY A 9 -3.18 0.23 12.82
N THR A 10 -3.40 -0.72 13.73
CA THR A 10 -2.37 -1.28 14.59
C THR A 10 -2.58 -2.77 14.74
N TRP A 11 -1.50 -3.54 14.75
CA TRP A 11 -1.49 -4.98 14.98
C TRP A 11 -0.41 -5.33 16.00
N LEU A 12 -0.54 -6.48 16.65
CA LEU A 12 0.42 -6.95 17.66
C LEU A 12 1.47 -7.86 17.04
N TYR A 13 2.74 -7.46 17.12
CA TYR A 13 3.87 -8.34 16.90
C TYR A 13 4.14 -9.17 18.15
N ASP A 14 4.34 -10.48 17.96
CA ASP A 14 4.52 -11.46 19.04
C ASP A 14 3.48 -11.32 20.17
N GLY A 15 2.24 -10.98 19.79
CA GLY A 15 1.10 -10.79 20.69
C GLY A 15 1.21 -9.65 21.71
N SER A 16 2.25 -8.79 21.63
CA SER A 16 2.55 -7.85 22.72
C SER A 16 3.08 -6.48 22.29
N VAL A 17 3.64 -6.35 21.09
CA VAL A 17 4.21 -5.08 20.60
C VAL A 17 3.30 -4.47 19.55
N ASP A 18 2.77 -3.28 19.82
CA ASP A 18 1.96 -2.53 18.86
C ASP A 18 2.80 -2.10 17.65
N MET A 19 2.40 -2.55 16.47
CA MET A 19 3.01 -2.23 15.19
C MET A 19 2.00 -1.48 14.32
N PRO A 20 2.37 -0.34 13.73
CA PRO A 20 1.48 0.42 12.87
C PRO A 20 1.31 -0.25 11.50
N VAL A 21 0.20 0.07 10.84
CA VAL A 21 -0.07 -0.26 9.44
C VAL A 21 -0.97 0.81 8.83
N ASP A 22 -0.65 1.27 7.63
CA ASP A 22 -1.49 2.22 6.91
C ASP A 22 -1.88 1.67 5.54
N ILE A 23 -3.09 2.03 5.10
CA ILE A 23 -3.49 1.94 3.70
C ILE A 23 -3.33 3.32 3.09
N ILE A 24 -2.51 3.40 2.05
CA ILE A 24 -2.29 4.62 1.28
C ILE A 24 -2.92 4.52 -0.09
N GLY A 25 -3.33 5.65 -0.66
CA GLY A 25 -3.67 5.82 -2.07
C GLY A 25 -2.53 6.53 -2.78
N LEU A 26 -2.17 6.03 -3.96
CA LEU A 26 -1.25 6.69 -4.90
C LEU A 26 -1.98 6.99 -6.20
N ASP A 27 -1.76 8.17 -6.77
CA ASP A 27 -2.35 8.63 -8.05
C ASP A 27 -1.68 8.00 -9.29
N TYR A 28 -0.96 6.89 -9.09
CA TYR A 28 -0.21 6.15 -10.11
C TYR A 28 0.01 4.71 -9.66
N ASP A 29 0.37 3.84 -10.60
CA ASP A 29 0.84 2.49 -10.28
C ASP A 29 2.31 2.50 -9.85
N PHE A 30 2.55 2.28 -8.57
CA PHE A 30 3.89 2.23 -7.97
C PHE A 30 4.79 1.20 -8.67
N TRP A 31 4.30 -0.02 -8.88
CA TRP A 31 5.15 -1.11 -9.39
C TRP A 31 5.50 -0.90 -10.85
N TYR A 32 4.58 -0.35 -11.64
CA TYR A 32 4.87 0.11 -12.99
C TYR A 32 5.95 1.20 -13.02
N GLN A 33 5.89 2.19 -12.13
CA GLN A 33 6.93 3.25 -12.11
C GLN A 33 8.31 2.72 -11.71
N ILE A 34 8.38 1.76 -10.78
CA ILE A 34 9.65 1.09 -10.43
C ILE A 34 10.16 0.28 -11.62
N GLY A 35 9.33 -0.57 -12.22
CA GLY A 35 9.71 -1.35 -13.41
C GLY A 35 10.16 -0.45 -14.56
N LYS A 36 9.48 0.68 -14.78
CA LYS A 36 9.87 1.67 -15.78
C LYS A 36 11.22 2.33 -15.48
N ALA A 37 11.45 2.71 -14.22
CA ALA A 37 12.70 3.36 -13.80
C ALA A 37 13.90 2.41 -13.92
N ASP A 38 13.69 1.12 -13.69
CA ASP A 38 14.72 0.10 -13.74
C ASP A 38 14.88 -0.57 -15.12
N ASP A 39 14.13 -0.13 -16.12
CA ASP A 39 14.05 -0.73 -17.48
C ASP A 39 13.72 -2.24 -17.44
N GLN A 40 12.80 -2.61 -16.54
CA GLN A 40 12.36 -3.98 -16.25
C GLN A 40 10.92 -4.27 -16.70
N LEU A 41 10.27 -3.33 -17.39
CA LEU A 41 8.92 -3.58 -17.93
C LEU A 41 8.94 -4.62 -19.04
N GLU A 42 7.94 -5.49 -19.07
CA GLU A 42 7.72 -6.38 -20.19
C GLU A 42 7.27 -5.58 -21.43
N PRO A 43 7.57 -6.06 -22.66
CA PRO A 43 7.12 -5.39 -23.87
C PRO A 43 5.59 -5.24 -23.94
N GLY A 44 5.12 -3.99 -23.89
CA GLY A 44 3.69 -3.67 -23.92
C GLY A 44 3.01 -3.69 -22.56
N GLU A 45 3.76 -3.80 -21.46
CA GLU A 45 3.22 -3.63 -20.12
C GLU A 45 2.63 -2.22 -19.96
N GLU A 46 1.41 -2.15 -19.42
CA GLU A 46 0.69 -0.93 -19.10
C GLU A 46 0.48 -0.86 -17.58
N PRO A 47 0.40 0.36 -16.99
CA PRO A 47 0.12 0.48 -15.57
C PRO A 47 -1.27 -0.05 -15.23
N GLU A 48 -1.42 -0.54 -14.01
CA GLU A 48 -2.73 -0.92 -13.49
C GLU A 48 -3.70 0.27 -13.52
N ALA A 49 -4.96 -0.01 -13.85
CA ALA A 49 -6.00 1.00 -13.92
C ALA A 49 -6.31 1.54 -12.51
N LEU A 50 -6.31 2.87 -12.39
CA LEU A 50 -6.71 3.55 -11.16
C LEU A 50 -8.19 3.29 -10.84
N SER A 51 -8.54 3.36 -9.55
CA SER A 51 -9.93 3.34 -9.12
C SER A 51 -10.71 4.57 -9.64
N PRO A 52 -12.06 4.59 -9.54
CA PRO A 52 -12.86 5.77 -9.92
C PRO A 52 -12.47 7.05 -9.17
N GLU A 53 -11.90 6.92 -7.96
CA GLU A 53 -11.37 8.05 -7.17
C GLU A 53 -9.99 8.52 -7.64
N GLY A 54 -9.38 7.86 -8.62
CA GLY A 54 -8.07 8.21 -9.18
C GLY A 54 -6.89 7.64 -8.39
N PHE A 55 -7.08 6.54 -7.65
CA PHE A 55 -6.01 5.94 -6.85
C PHE A 55 -5.84 4.44 -7.07
N LEU A 56 -4.62 3.96 -6.84
CA LEU A 56 -4.38 2.57 -6.41
C LEU A 56 -4.04 2.56 -4.93
N TYR A 57 -4.59 1.59 -4.22
CA TYR A 57 -4.44 1.45 -2.78
C TYR A 57 -3.38 0.41 -2.44
N TYR A 58 -2.50 0.75 -1.51
CA TYR A 58 -1.36 -0.07 -1.09
C TYR A 58 -1.27 -0.15 0.42
N VAL A 59 -0.69 -1.23 0.92
CA VAL A 59 -0.38 -1.43 2.34
C VAL A 59 1.03 -0.91 2.63
N ARG A 60 1.19 -0.19 3.73
CA ARG A 60 2.50 0.11 4.34
C ARG A 60 2.54 -0.44 5.77
N PHE A 61 3.49 -1.34 6.02
CA PHE A 61 3.89 -1.80 7.34
C PHE A 61 5.21 -1.14 7.77
N ARG A 62 6.19 -1.09 6.86
CA ARG A 62 7.55 -0.61 7.19
C ARG A 62 7.62 0.90 7.42
N LEU A 63 6.84 1.65 6.65
CA LEU A 63 6.80 3.12 6.64
C LEU A 63 5.43 3.65 7.09
N ALA A 64 4.67 2.85 7.86
CA ALA A 64 3.40 3.31 8.42
C ALA A 64 3.64 4.50 9.36
N GLY A 65 2.83 5.56 9.21
CA GLY A 65 2.97 6.82 9.92
C GLY A 65 4.04 7.77 9.38
N ASP A 66 4.87 7.34 8.43
CA ASP A 66 5.88 8.22 7.80
C ASP A 66 5.26 8.97 6.60
N PRO A 67 5.20 10.31 6.64
CA PRO A 67 4.67 11.12 5.54
C PRO A 67 5.69 11.42 4.45
N THR A 68 6.93 10.93 4.55
CA THR A 68 8.01 11.26 3.61
C THR A 68 7.77 10.66 2.23
N GLU A 69 7.97 11.49 1.20
CA GLU A 69 8.00 11.06 -0.21
C GLU A 69 9.43 11.15 -0.77
N PRO A 70 9.86 10.23 -1.65
CA PRO A 70 9.12 9.07 -2.14
C PRO A 70 8.98 7.96 -1.08
N THR A 71 7.85 7.24 -1.10
CA THR A 71 7.56 6.13 -0.17
C THR A 71 7.98 4.77 -0.75
N TRP A 72 7.91 3.74 0.09
CA TRP A 72 7.86 2.33 -0.31
C TRP A 72 6.50 1.71 0.05
N VAL A 73 6.09 0.66 -0.68
CA VAL A 73 4.86 -0.09 -0.42
C VAL A 73 5.17 -1.56 -0.10
N ASP A 74 4.30 -2.19 0.68
CA ASP A 74 4.45 -3.59 1.13
C ASP A 74 3.43 -4.53 0.47
N SER A 75 2.68 -4.08 -0.54
CA SER A 75 1.69 -4.87 -1.29
C SER A 75 1.66 -4.54 -2.79
N PRO A 76 1.02 -5.40 -3.60
CA PRO A 76 0.52 -5.01 -4.92
C PRO A 76 -0.50 -3.87 -4.81
N GLY A 77 -0.75 -3.18 -5.94
CA GLY A 77 -1.80 -2.17 -6.04
C GLY A 77 -3.19 -2.81 -6.06
N ARG A 78 -4.14 -2.19 -5.36
CA ARG A 78 -5.54 -2.61 -5.33
C ARG A 78 -6.45 -1.49 -5.77
N SER A 79 -7.52 -1.84 -6.48
CA SER A 79 -8.54 -0.88 -6.94
C SER A 79 -9.53 -0.47 -5.84
N SER A 80 -9.46 -1.06 -4.64
CA SER A 80 -10.29 -0.66 -3.49
C SER A 80 -9.55 -0.74 -2.16
N VAL A 81 -9.94 0.15 -1.24
CA VAL A 81 -9.44 0.18 0.15
C VAL A 81 -9.71 -1.14 0.86
N ASP A 82 -10.91 -1.71 0.70
CA ASP A 82 -11.27 -2.98 1.34
C ASP A 82 -10.37 -4.14 0.89
N ALA A 83 -10.00 -4.19 -0.39
CA ALA A 83 -9.07 -5.20 -0.89
C ALA A 83 -7.67 -5.02 -0.29
N ALA A 84 -7.18 -3.79 -0.18
CA ALA A 84 -5.90 -3.49 0.48
C ALA A 84 -5.94 -3.82 1.99
N MET A 85 -7.05 -3.57 2.68
CA MET A 85 -7.23 -3.95 4.09
C MET A 85 -7.24 -5.46 4.29
N ARG A 86 -7.86 -6.23 3.38
CA ARG A 86 -7.81 -7.70 3.41
C ARG A 86 -6.39 -8.23 3.18
N ASP A 87 -5.65 -7.64 2.25
CA ASP A 87 -4.24 -7.97 2.03
C ASP A 87 -3.40 -7.68 3.28
N ALA A 88 -3.62 -6.53 3.92
CA ALA A 88 -2.97 -6.19 5.17
C ALA A 88 -3.27 -7.23 6.25
N GLN A 89 -4.56 -7.57 6.44
CA GLN A 89 -4.97 -8.56 7.44
C GLN A 89 -4.40 -9.96 7.16
N GLY A 90 -4.25 -10.34 5.90
CA GLY A 90 -3.65 -11.62 5.52
C GLY A 90 -2.13 -11.71 5.75
N LYS A 91 -1.45 -10.57 5.85
CA LYS A 91 0.00 -10.48 6.12
C LYS A 91 0.32 -10.27 7.60
N ALA A 92 -0.57 -9.63 8.35
CA ALA A 92 -0.37 -9.36 9.77
C ALA A 92 -0.46 -10.67 10.59
N PRO A 93 0.51 -10.95 11.48
CA PRO A 93 0.45 -12.07 12.43
C PRO A 93 -0.74 -12.06 13.41
N SER A 94 -1.41 -10.92 13.55
CA SER A 94 -2.55 -10.72 14.44
C SER A 94 -3.62 -9.83 13.80
N ALA A 95 -4.78 -9.75 14.45
CA ALA A 95 -5.87 -8.90 13.98
C ALA A 95 -5.43 -7.43 13.95
N ILE A 96 -5.73 -6.75 12.85
CA ILE A 96 -5.50 -5.30 12.74
C ILE A 96 -6.70 -4.59 13.34
N SER A 97 -6.44 -3.71 14.31
CA SER A 97 -7.40 -2.74 14.81
C SER A 97 -7.32 -1.48 13.96
N TRP A 98 -8.36 -1.24 13.15
CA TRP A 98 -8.45 -0.07 12.28
C TRP A 98 -9.08 1.13 13.01
N LYS A 99 -8.69 2.34 12.60
CA LYS A 99 -9.24 3.63 13.08
C LYS A 99 -9.90 4.42 11.96
#